data_AF-A0A3B0XYY4-F1
#
_entry.id   AF-A0A3B0XYY4-F1
#
_cell.length_a   1.000
_cell.length_b   1.000
_cell.length_c   1.000
_cell.angle_alpha   90.00
_cell.angle_beta   90.00
_cell.angle_gamma   90.00
#
_symmetry.space_group_name_H-M   'P 1'
#
loop_
_entity.id
_entity.type
_entity.pdbx_description
1 polymer ?
#
loop_
_entity_poly.entity_id
_entity_poly.type
_entity_poly.pdbx_seq_one_letter_code
_entity_poly.pdbx_strand_id
1 'polypeptide(L)'
;FAMLYHLAGITLDSIRKILIGRFELQRTIIPVFKDMRDFKEDMLYFAGKRTQRPEMDKFMYKQKIHYFAAAFGNIVMVVSGSSFLFPDIWASILPASIASQFQEMMRISHPHEALLALLVIAFWHWYNVHLAPGRFPMQWTFLTGKITREHQLEEHFLEYLRCLVEIPAERAYLYDLLAARELEQDNGQDAPASVVPEPAE
;
A
#
# COMPACT_ATOMS: atom_id res chain seq x y z
N PHE A 1 -13.28 30.63 -5.03
CA PHE A 1 -14.66 30.12 -5.20
C PHE A 1 -14.68 28.66 -5.64
N ALA A 2 -14.08 28.28 -6.77
CA ALA A 2 -14.05 26.88 -7.25
C ALA A 2 -13.45 25.86 -6.27
N MET A 3 -12.33 26.21 -5.60
CA MET A 3 -11.69 25.31 -4.62
C MET A 3 -12.61 24.98 -3.42
N LEU A 4 -13.34 25.97 -2.90
CA LEU A 4 -14.29 25.77 -1.81
C LEU A 4 -15.49 24.93 -2.26
N TYR A 5 -15.97 25.10 -3.49
CA TYR A 5 -17.02 24.27 -4.08
C TYR A 5 -16.58 22.80 -4.22
N HIS A 6 -15.38 22.55 -4.74
CA HIS A 6 -14.83 21.19 -4.83
C HIS A 6 -14.63 20.57 -3.46
N LEU A 7 -14.10 21.32 -2.49
CA LEU A 7 -13.90 20.85 -1.11
C LEU A 7 -15.24 20.51 -0.45
N ALA A 8 -16.23 21.39 -0.57
CA ALA A 8 -17.59 21.15 -0.08
C ALA A 8 -18.23 19.95 -0.77
N GLY A 9 -18.10 19.82 -2.10
CA GLY A 9 -18.62 18.71 -2.87
C GLY A 9 -18.02 17.36 -2.46
N ILE A 10 -16.69 17.28 -2.33
CA ILE A 10 -15.99 16.04 -1.91
C ILE A 10 -16.37 15.66 -0.47
N THR A 11 -16.44 16.63 0.44
CA THR A 11 -16.80 16.37 1.84
C THR A 11 -18.25 15.94 1.98
N LEU A 12 -19.19 16.65 1.36
CA LEU A 12 -20.62 16.30 1.37
C LEU A 12 -20.90 14.95 0.71
N ASP A 13 -20.28 14.66 -0.44
CA ASP A 13 -20.47 13.38 -1.15
C ASP A 13 -19.88 12.20 -0.36
N SER A 14 -18.74 12.41 0.30
CA SER A 14 -18.14 11.41 1.20
C SER A 14 -19.02 11.16 2.42
N ILE A 15 -19.53 12.21 3.07
CA ILE A 15 -20.47 12.10 4.21
C ILE A 15 -21.75 11.39 3.78
N ARG A 16 -22.28 11.70 2.60
CA ARG A 16 -23.46 11.05 2.04
C ARG A 16 -23.23 9.56 1.80
N LYS A 17 -22.08 9.17 1.25
CA LYS A 17 -21.72 7.76 1.03
C LYS A 17 -21.59 6.98 2.34
N ILE A 18 -21.04 7.62 3.39
CA ILE A 18 -20.96 7.06 4.74
C ILE A 18 -22.36 6.85 5.33
N LEU A 19 -23.24 7.86 5.24
CA LEU A 19 -24.63 7.78 5.74
C LEU A 19 -25.47 6.70 5.03
N ILE A 20 -25.23 6.47 3.74
CA ILE A 20 -25.94 5.45 2.94
C ILE A 20 -25.32 4.05 3.14
N GLY A 21 -24.27 3.91 3.95
CA GLY A 21 -23.62 2.63 4.23
C GLY A 21 -22.87 2.04 3.03
N ARG A 22 -22.65 2.83 1.97
CA ARG A 22 -21.90 2.43 0.76
C ARG A 22 -20.41 2.77 0.85
N PHE A 23 -19.94 3.19 2.02
CA PHE A 23 -18.54 3.51 2.21
C PHE A 23 -17.73 2.23 2.44
N GLU A 24 -16.99 1.81 1.41
CA GLU A 24 -16.16 0.62 1.44
C GLU A 24 -14.86 0.88 2.22
N LEU A 25 -14.91 0.75 3.55
CA LEU A 25 -13.77 0.97 4.44
C LEU A 25 -12.54 0.12 4.04
N GLN A 26 -12.77 -1.07 3.51
CA GLN A 26 -11.73 -2.01 3.06
C GLN A 26 -10.85 -1.46 1.93
N ARG A 27 -11.39 -0.58 1.08
CA ARG A 27 -10.63 0.05 -0.03
C ARG A 27 -9.91 1.34 0.39
N THR A 28 -9.94 1.69 1.68
CA THR A 28 -9.31 2.90 2.20
C THR A 28 -7.95 2.64 2.85
N ILE A 29 -7.18 3.69 3.07
CA ILE A 29 -5.89 3.61 3.77
C ILE A 29 -6.04 3.36 5.28
N ILE A 30 -7.28 3.39 5.79
CA ILE A 30 -7.56 3.26 7.22
C ILE A 30 -7.30 1.80 7.65
N PRO A 31 -6.56 1.58 8.77
CA PRO A 31 -6.35 0.24 9.30
C PRO A 31 -7.67 -0.35 9.82
N VAL A 32 -7.90 -1.61 9.49
CA VAL A 32 -9.06 -2.40 9.91
C VAL A 32 -8.60 -3.70 10.57
N PHE A 33 -9.48 -4.36 11.33
CA PHE A 33 -9.14 -5.63 11.99
C PHE A 33 -8.64 -6.73 11.05
N LYS A 34 -9.02 -6.68 9.76
CA LYS A 34 -8.48 -7.58 8.73
C LYS A 34 -6.96 -7.42 8.57
N ASP A 35 -6.41 -6.21 8.68
CA ASP A 35 -4.97 -5.97 8.50
C ASP A 35 -4.12 -6.75 9.53
N MET A 36 -4.63 -6.91 10.76
CA MET A 36 -3.96 -7.72 11.79
C MET A 36 -3.97 -9.21 11.45
N ARG A 37 -5.06 -9.70 10.84
CA ARG A 37 -5.17 -11.07 10.39
C ARG A 37 -4.24 -11.32 9.21
N ASP A 38 -4.24 -10.42 8.23
CA ASP A 38 -3.39 -10.49 7.05
C ASP A 38 -1.90 -10.47 7.46
N PHE A 39 -1.52 -9.66 8.45
CA PHE A 39 -0.16 -9.68 9.02
C PHE A 39 0.21 -11.06 9.57
N LYS A 40 -0.64 -11.65 10.42
CA LYS A 40 -0.39 -12.99 10.99
C LYS A 40 -0.27 -14.05 9.89
N GLU A 41 -1.15 -13.99 8.90
CA GLU A 41 -1.14 -14.90 7.76
C GLU A 41 0.11 -14.76 6.89
N ASP A 42 0.58 -13.53 6.66
CA ASP A 42 1.83 -13.25 5.92
C ASP A 42 3.04 -13.80 6.70
N MET A 43 3.06 -13.66 8.03
CA MET A 43 4.09 -14.27 8.87
C MET A 43 4.08 -15.81 8.79
N LEU A 44 2.91 -16.44 8.75
CA LEU A 44 2.78 -17.90 8.59
C LEU A 44 3.23 -18.36 7.21
N TYR A 45 2.94 -17.57 6.16
CA TYR A 45 3.41 -17.82 4.80
C TYR A 45 4.94 -17.74 4.72
N PHE A 46 5.56 -16.69 5.27
CA PHE A 46 7.02 -16.58 5.30
C PHE A 46 7.69 -17.65 6.18
N ALA A 47 7.02 -18.13 7.22
CA ALA A 47 7.48 -19.26 8.02
C ALA A 47 7.30 -20.63 7.34
N GLY A 48 6.79 -20.67 6.09
CA GLY A 48 6.55 -21.90 5.34
C GLY A 48 5.36 -22.73 5.84
N LYS A 49 4.57 -22.23 6.79
CA LYS A 49 3.39 -22.93 7.35
C LYS A 49 2.14 -22.79 6.48
N ARG A 50 2.19 -21.92 5.46
CA ARG A 50 1.13 -21.71 4.49
C ARG A 50 1.73 -21.71 3.09
N THR A 51 1.04 -22.36 2.16
CA THR A 51 1.48 -22.48 0.76
C THR A 51 1.09 -21.30 -0.12
N GLN A 52 0.04 -20.56 0.26
CA GLN A 52 -0.47 -19.42 -0.49
C GLN A 52 -0.37 -18.13 0.32
N ARG A 53 -0.07 -17.03 -0.35
CA ARG A 53 -0.03 -15.68 0.25
C ARG A 53 -1.44 -15.25 0.67
N PRO A 54 -1.61 -14.47 1.75
CA PRO A 54 -2.93 -13.92 2.11
C PRO A 54 -3.52 -13.04 1.01
N GLU A 55 -4.84 -13.13 0.86
CA GLU A 55 -5.61 -12.30 -0.06
C GLU A 55 -5.76 -10.89 0.52
N MET A 56 -4.92 -9.98 0.02
CA MET A 56 -4.88 -8.61 0.50
C MET A 56 -5.86 -7.70 -0.26
N ASP A 57 -6.31 -6.65 0.44
CA ASP A 57 -7.16 -5.60 -0.10
C ASP A 57 -6.39 -4.62 -0.99
N LYS A 58 -7.09 -3.60 -1.52
CA LYS A 58 -6.52 -2.52 -2.34
C LYS A 58 -5.27 -1.89 -1.73
N PHE A 59 -5.24 -1.74 -0.41
CA PHE A 59 -4.06 -1.31 0.33
C PHE A 59 -3.64 -2.41 1.30
N MET A 60 -2.41 -2.88 1.15
CA MET A 60 -1.83 -3.87 2.06
C MET A 60 -1.55 -3.26 3.43
N TYR A 61 -1.54 -4.07 4.48
CA TYR A 61 -1.18 -3.62 5.83
C TYR A 61 0.20 -2.91 5.85
N LYS A 62 1.18 -3.41 5.06
CA LYS A 62 2.53 -2.81 4.94
C LYS A 62 2.47 -1.38 4.39
N GLN A 63 1.65 -1.16 3.36
CA GLN A 63 1.46 0.16 2.75
C GLN A 63 0.74 1.11 3.70
N LYS A 64 -0.28 0.63 4.43
CA LYS A 64 -0.98 1.42 5.45
C LYS A 64 -0.02 1.85 6.56
N ILE A 65 0.76 0.91 7.12
CA ILE A 65 1.76 1.22 8.15
C ILE A 65 2.76 2.26 7.64
N HIS A 66 3.27 2.08 6.41
CA HIS A 66 4.19 3.06 5.81
C HIS A 66 3.57 4.45 5.67
N TYR A 67 2.30 4.53 5.26
CA TYR A 67 1.58 5.78 5.13
C TYR A 67 1.46 6.52 6.47
N PHE A 68 1.06 5.81 7.54
CA PHE A 68 0.93 6.41 8.88
C PHE A 68 2.29 6.73 9.50
N ALA A 69 3.31 5.88 9.32
CA ALA A 69 4.66 6.16 9.78
C ALA A 69 5.22 7.43 9.11
N ALA A 70 5.04 7.57 7.80
CA ALA A 70 5.45 8.79 7.08
C ALA A 70 4.68 10.03 7.53
N ALA A 71 3.37 9.92 7.77
CA ALA A 71 2.56 11.02 8.28
C ALA A 71 3.03 11.47 9.68
N PHE A 72 3.27 10.52 10.59
CA PHE A 72 3.79 10.79 11.91
C PHE A 72 5.19 11.43 11.87
N GLY A 73 6.11 10.87 11.07
CA GLY A 73 7.46 11.41 10.93
C GLY A 73 7.46 12.83 10.38
N ASN A 74 6.59 13.15 9.41
CA ASN A 74 6.43 14.52 8.93
C ASN A 74 5.96 15.48 10.03
N ILE A 75 5.01 15.07 10.88
CA ILE A 75 4.55 15.90 12.00
C ILE A 75 5.72 16.19 12.95
N VAL A 76 6.48 15.16 13.34
CA VAL A 76 7.65 15.32 14.22
C VAL A 76 8.69 16.24 13.59
N MET A 77 9.02 16.05 12.30
CA MET A 77 10.01 16.86 11.58
C MET A 77 9.59 18.32 11.43
N VAL A 78 8.33 18.58 11.11
CA VAL A 78 7.80 19.94 10.97
C VAL A 78 7.77 20.65 12.33
N VAL A 79 7.24 20.00 13.37
CA VAL A 79 7.14 20.60 14.71
C VAL A 79 8.54 20.89 15.25
N SER A 80 9.41 19.88 15.27
CA SER A 80 10.78 20.04 15.79
C SER A 80 11.63 20.99 14.95
N GLY A 81 11.55 20.93 13.61
CA GLY A 81 12.25 21.86 12.74
C GLY A 81 11.78 23.30 12.94
N SER A 82 10.47 23.52 13.08
CA SER A 82 9.93 24.85 13.36
C SER A 82 10.34 25.37 14.75
N SER A 83 10.55 24.49 15.74
CA SER A 83 11.06 24.87 17.05
C SER A 83 12.49 25.41 17.03
N PHE A 84 13.29 25.00 16.04
CA PHE A 84 14.64 25.52 15.84
C PHE A 84 14.66 26.77 14.96
N LEU A 85 13.78 26.82 13.96
CA LEU A 85 13.72 27.94 13.03
C LEU A 85 13.10 29.20 13.66
N PHE A 86 12.13 29.03 14.57
CA PHE A 86 11.39 30.12 15.20
C PHE A 86 11.32 30.01 16.73
N PRO A 87 12.47 30.04 17.44
CA PRO A 87 12.50 29.83 18.89
C PRO A 87 11.66 30.85 19.66
N ASP A 88 11.59 32.10 19.21
CA ASP A 88 10.82 33.17 19.86
C ASP A 88 9.30 32.90 19.84
N ILE A 89 8.79 32.37 18.72
CA ILE A 89 7.37 32.01 18.57
C ILE A 89 7.04 30.89 19.57
N TRP A 90 7.87 29.85 19.62
CA TRP A 90 7.65 28.72 20.52
C TRP A 90 7.78 29.11 22.00
N ALA A 91 8.72 30.00 22.35
CA ALA A 91 8.86 30.53 23.69
C ALA A 91 7.65 31.38 24.13
N SER A 92 6.97 32.05 23.19
CA SER A 92 5.76 32.83 23.48
C SER A 92 4.50 31.98 23.65
N ILE A 93 4.43 30.82 23.00
CA ILE A 93 3.28 29.90 23.03
C ILE A 93 3.36 28.94 24.23
N LEU A 94 4.56 28.48 24.56
CA LEU A 94 4.77 27.47 25.60
C LEU A 94 4.89 28.09 27.00
N PRO A 95 4.30 27.47 28.04
CA PRO A 95 4.55 27.86 29.42
C PRO A 95 6.04 27.74 29.76
N ALA A 96 6.58 28.71 30.52
CA ALA A 96 7.99 28.74 30.91
C ALA A 96 8.46 27.48 31.66
N SER A 97 7.56 26.80 32.37
CA SER A 97 7.84 25.55 33.08
C SER A 97 8.11 24.36 32.14
N ILE A 98 7.58 24.39 30.91
CA ILE A 98 7.63 23.27 29.95
C ILE A 98 8.53 23.61 28.75
N ALA A 99 8.77 24.89 28.48
CA ALA A 99 9.52 25.35 27.31
C ALA A 99 10.93 24.72 27.19
N SER A 100 11.67 24.62 28.29
CA SER A 100 13.01 23.99 28.30
C SER A 100 12.93 22.49 27.97
N GLN A 101 12.03 21.75 28.62
CA GLN A 101 11.83 20.32 28.39
C GLN A 101 11.35 20.03 26.97
N PHE A 102 10.47 20.87 26.43
CA PHE A 102 10.02 20.78 25.04
C PHE A 102 11.20 20.96 24.08
N GLN A 103 12.03 21.98 24.28
CA GLN A 103 13.17 22.23 23.41
C GLN A 103 14.20 21.10 23.45
N GLU A 104 14.47 20.53 24.63
CA GLU A 104 15.31 19.34 24.77
C GLU A 104 14.74 18.13 24.03
N MET A 105 13.43 17.88 24.17
CA MET A 105 12.74 16.81 23.45
C MET A 105 12.86 17.00 21.93
N MET A 106 12.59 18.21 21.41
CA MET A 106 12.74 18.48 19.97
C MET A 106 14.17 18.24 19.49
N ARG A 107 15.17 18.64 20.27
CA ARG A 107 16.61 18.46 19.96
C ARG A 107 17.03 17.01 19.83
N ILE A 108 16.39 16.12 20.59
CA ILE A 108 16.63 14.67 20.51
C ILE A 108 15.78 14.05 19.39
N SER A 109 14.50 14.40 19.31
CA SER A 109 13.55 13.81 18.37
C SER A 109 13.88 14.13 16.92
N HIS A 110 14.28 15.36 16.59
CA HIS A 110 14.54 15.77 15.21
C HIS A 110 15.62 14.93 14.50
N PRO A 111 16.86 14.81 15.01
CA PRO A 111 17.88 14.01 14.34
C PRO A 111 17.55 12.52 14.34
N HIS A 112 16.88 12.00 15.37
CA HIS A 112 16.48 10.59 15.44
C HIS A 112 15.42 10.27 14.38
N GLU A 113 14.40 11.11 14.25
CA GLU A 113 13.36 10.97 13.23
C GLU A 113 13.93 11.19 11.83
N ALA A 114 14.85 12.15 11.65
CA ALA A 114 15.53 12.37 10.37
C ALA A 114 16.30 11.11 9.92
N LEU A 115 17.00 10.45 10.84
CA LEU A 115 17.70 9.19 10.56
C LEU A 115 16.71 8.06 10.25
N LEU A 116 15.66 7.91 11.04
CA LEU A 116 14.62 6.90 10.81
C LEU A 116 13.94 7.11 9.45
N ALA A 117 13.53 8.33 9.14
CA ALA A 117 12.92 8.71 7.87
C ALA A 117 13.88 8.44 6.69
N LEU A 118 15.16 8.77 6.82
CA LEU A 118 16.17 8.44 5.82
C LEU A 118 16.23 6.93 5.59
N LEU A 119 16.30 6.12 6.65
CA LEU A 119 16.38 4.66 6.52
C LEU A 119 15.11 4.07 5.87
N VAL A 120 13.94 4.51 6.33
CA VAL A 120 12.65 4.01 5.84
C VAL A 120 12.41 4.42 4.39
N ILE A 121 12.74 5.66 4.00
CA ILE A 121 12.55 6.12 2.62
C ILE A 121 13.63 5.54 1.70
N ALA A 122 14.90 5.59 2.09
CA ALA A 122 16.01 5.20 1.22
C ALA A 122 16.15 3.68 1.06
N PHE A 123 15.83 2.88 2.07
CA PHE A 123 15.92 1.41 1.96
C PHE A 123 14.56 0.80 1.69
N TRP A 124 13.57 1.01 2.56
CA TRP A 124 12.29 0.31 2.42
C TRP A 124 11.49 0.83 1.23
N HIS A 125 11.24 2.13 1.15
CA HIS A 125 10.40 2.70 0.09
C HIS A 125 11.06 2.53 -1.28
N TRP A 126 12.33 2.90 -1.42
CA TRP A 126 13.06 2.72 -2.67
C TRP A 126 13.13 1.27 -3.12
N TYR A 127 13.36 0.32 -2.22
CA TYR A 127 13.33 -1.08 -2.61
C TYR A 127 11.94 -1.47 -3.13
N ASN A 128 10.88 -1.23 -2.35
CA ASN A 128 9.55 -1.70 -2.70
C ASN A 128 8.95 -1.02 -3.94
N VAL A 129 9.33 0.22 -4.22
CA VAL A 129 8.76 1.02 -5.31
C VAL A 129 9.66 1.04 -6.55
N HIS A 130 10.99 0.97 -6.40
CA HIS A 130 11.94 1.12 -7.51
C HIS A 130 12.72 -0.16 -7.84
N LEU A 131 13.15 -0.91 -6.83
CA LEU A 131 14.14 -1.97 -7.04
C LEU A 131 13.56 -3.39 -6.98
N ALA A 132 12.34 -3.55 -6.48
CA ALA A 132 11.69 -4.85 -6.39
C ALA A 132 11.55 -5.48 -7.79
N PRO A 133 11.83 -6.80 -7.92
CA PRO A 133 11.59 -7.53 -9.17
C PRO A 133 10.15 -7.34 -9.65
N GLY A 134 9.98 -7.10 -10.96
CA GLY A 134 8.67 -6.77 -11.55
C GLY A 134 8.26 -5.30 -11.47
N ARG A 135 8.97 -4.46 -10.71
CA ARG A 135 8.73 -3.00 -10.62
C ARG A 135 9.88 -2.15 -11.13
N PHE A 136 11.04 -2.74 -11.38
CA PHE A 136 12.19 -2.03 -11.90
C PHE A 136 11.89 -1.40 -13.28
N PRO A 137 12.28 -0.13 -13.53
CA PRO A 137 13.05 0.77 -12.66
C PRO A 137 12.23 1.54 -11.62
N MET A 138 10.90 1.57 -11.75
CA MET A 138 9.98 2.27 -10.86
C MET A 138 8.54 1.81 -11.10
N GLN A 139 7.76 1.69 -10.04
CA GLN A 139 6.32 1.48 -10.14
C GLN A 139 5.63 2.74 -10.67
N TRP A 140 5.08 2.68 -11.88
CA TRP A 140 4.47 3.83 -12.58
C TRP A 140 3.08 4.20 -12.07
N THR A 141 2.52 3.49 -11.09
CA THR A 141 1.15 3.69 -10.62
C THR A 141 0.92 5.08 -10.03
N PHE A 142 1.90 5.67 -9.35
CA PHE A 142 1.75 7.02 -8.79
C PHE A 142 1.70 8.12 -9.87
N LEU A 143 2.28 7.88 -11.06
CA LEU A 143 2.31 8.86 -12.16
C LEU A 143 1.17 8.63 -13.16
N THR A 144 0.95 7.38 -13.53
CA THR A 144 -0.01 7.00 -14.59
C THR A 144 -1.38 6.64 -14.06
N GLY A 145 -1.49 6.35 -12.75
CA GLY A 145 -2.70 5.79 -12.14
C GLY A 145 -2.99 4.35 -12.54
N LYS A 146 -2.11 3.68 -13.30
CA LYS A 146 -2.30 2.33 -13.81
C LYS A 146 -1.39 1.32 -13.10
N ILE A 147 -1.87 0.09 -12.97
CA ILE A 147 -1.13 -1.05 -12.42
C ILE A 147 -1.24 -2.21 -13.42
N THR A 148 -0.20 -3.02 -13.52
CA THR A 148 -0.24 -4.24 -14.35
C THR A 148 -1.08 -5.30 -13.66
N ARG A 149 -1.67 -6.21 -14.44
CA ARG A 149 -2.55 -7.25 -13.92
C ARG A 149 -1.80 -8.18 -12.97
N GLU A 150 -0.57 -8.54 -13.33
CA GLU A 150 0.28 -9.46 -12.57
C GLU A 150 0.62 -8.86 -11.20
N HIS A 151 0.97 -7.57 -11.15
CA HIS A 151 1.24 -6.87 -9.90
C HIS A 151 -0.04 -6.79 -9.05
N GLN A 152 -1.17 -6.41 -9.66
CA GLN A 152 -2.44 -6.33 -8.92
C GLN A 152 -2.87 -7.69 -8.36
N LEU A 153 -2.67 -8.78 -9.10
CA LEU A 153 -2.94 -10.14 -8.63
C LEU A 153 -2.06 -10.54 -7.44
N GLU A 154 -0.78 -10.19 -7.48
CA GLU A 154 0.18 -10.58 -6.45
C GLU A 154 -0.02 -9.82 -5.12
N GLU A 155 -0.33 -8.52 -5.20
CA GLU A 155 -0.37 -7.64 -4.02
C GLU A 155 -1.77 -7.20 -3.60
N HIS A 156 -2.73 -7.22 -4.52
CA HIS A 156 -4.05 -6.60 -4.37
C HIS A 156 -5.18 -7.50 -4.89
N PHE A 157 -5.08 -8.79 -4.59
CA PHE A 157 -5.96 -9.82 -5.16
C PHE A 157 -7.45 -9.54 -4.95
N LEU A 158 -7.85 -9.09 -3.74
CA LEU A 158 -9.26 -8.78 -3.48
C LEU A 158 -9.75 -7.58 -4.30
N GLU A 159 -8.87 -6.59 -4.55
CA GLU A 159 -9.22 -5.49 -5.45
C GLU A 159 -9.35 -5.96 -6.89
N TYR A 160 -8.49 -6.88 -7.35
CA TYR A 160 -8.62 -7.49 -8.67
C TYR A 160 -9.97 -8.19 -8.86
N LEU A 161 -10.40 -9.00 -7.88
CA LEU A 161 -11.71 -9.65 -7.92
C LEU A 161 -12.86 -8.64 -8.01
N ARG A 162 -12.78 -7.52 -7.28
CA ARG A 162 -13.79 -6.45 -7.37
C ARG A 162 -13.79 -5.77 -8.74
N CYS A 163 -12.60 -5.50 -9.30
CA CYS A 163 -12.48 -4.95 -10.66
C CYS A 163 -13.09 -5.87 -11.73
N LEU A 164 -12.99 -7.19 -11.59
CA LEU A 164 -13.64 -8.14 -12.52
C LEU A 164 -15.17 -8.08 -12.48
N VAL A 165 -15.75 -7.71 -11.34
CA VAL A 165 -17.21 -7.50 -11.22
C VAL A 165 -17.61 -6.16 -11.85
N GLU A 166 -16.80 -5.12 -11.63
CA GLU A 166 -17.06 -3.75 -12.11
C GLU A 166 -16.77 -3.56 -13.61
N ILE A 167 -15.85 -4.34 -14.18
CA ILE A 167 -15.38 -4.23 -15.57
C ILE A 167 -15.71 -5.53 -16.33
N PRO A 168 -16.91 -5.64 -16.95
CA PRO A 168 -17.35 -6.87 -17.61
C PRO A 168 -16.44 -7.31 -18.77
N ALA A 169 -15.78 -6.36 -19.45
CA ALA A 169 -14.87 -6.65 -20.57
C ALA A 169 -13.63 -7.44 -20.12
N GLU A 170 -13.06 -7.08 -18.97
CA GLU A 170 -11.89 -7.77 -18.40
C GLU A 170 -12.27 -9.21 -17.99
N ARG A 171 -13.46 -9.36 -17.40
CA ARG A 171 -14.00 -10.67 -17.04
C ARG A 171 -14.25 -11.55 -18.27
N ALA A 172 -14.80 -10.99 -19.35
CA ALA A 172 -15.00 -11.71 -20.61
C ALA A 172 -13.65 -12.18 -21.19
N TYR A 173 -12.66 -11.27 -21.24
CA TYR A 173 -11.31 -11.63 -21.68
C TYR A 173 -10.69 -12.76 -20.85
N LEU A 174 -10.87 -12.74 -19.52
CA LEU A 174 -10.37 -13.82 -18.66
C LEU A 174 -11.04 -15.16 -18.97
N TYR A 175 -12.36 -15.18 -19.21
CA TYR A 175 -13.07 -16.39 -19.63
C TYR A 175 -12.59 -16.89 -21.00
N ASP A 176 -12.40 -16.00 -21.96
CA ASP A 176 -11.87 -16.36 -23.29
C ASP A 176 -10.46 -16.97 -23.17
N LEU A 177 -9.61 -16.41 -22.30
CA LEU A 177 -8.26 -16.92 -22.05
C LEU A 177 -8.27 -18.28 -21.36
N LEU A 178 -9.17 -18.49 -20.39
CA LEU A 178 -9.36 -19.78 -19.73
C LEU A 178 -9.90 -20.83 -20.71
N ALA A 179 -10.89 -20.48 -21.52
CA ALA A 179 -11.43 -21.36 -22.55
C ALA A 179 -10.35 -21.73 -23.58
N ALA A 180 -9.54 -20.77 -24.04
CA ALA A 180 -8.41 -21.05 -24.93
C ALA A 180 -7.38 -22.01 -24.28
N ARG A 181 -7.06 -21.83 -23.00
CA ARG A 181 -6.16 -22.71 -22.23
C ARG A 181 -6.74 -24.10 -22.00
N GLU A 182 -8.03 -24.21 -21.70
CA GLU A 182 -8.73 -25.49 -21.56
C GLU A 182 -8.78 -26.25 -22.89
N LEU A 183 -9.02 -25.54 -24.00
CA LEU A 183 -8.92 -26.11 -25.36
C LEU A 183 -7.49 -26.58 -25.70
N GLU A 184 -6.45 -25.87 -25.24
CA GLU A 184 -5.06 -26.35 -25.33
C GLU A 184 -4.80 -27.58 -24.44
N GLN A 185 -5.43 -27.68 -23.27
CA GLN A 185 -5.31 -28.85 -22.40
C GLN A 185 -6.05 -30.06 -22.96
N ASP A 186 -7.22 -29.88 -23.57
CA ASP A 186 -7.99 -30.95 -24.22
C ASP A 186 -7.26 -31.45 -25.48
N ASN A 187 -6.75 -30.54 -26.32
CA ASN A 187 -5.90 -30.91 -27.46
C ASN A 187 -4.51 -31.46 -27.06
N GLY A 188 -4.02 -31.12 -25.88
CA GLY A 188 -2.72 -31.57 -25.34
C GLY A 188 -2.79 -32.88 -24.55
N GLN A 189 -3.98 -33.27 -24.07
CA GLN A 189 -4.23 -34.57 -23.43
C GLN A 189 -4.42 -35.69 -24.46
N ASP A 190 -4.79 -35.36 -25.70
CA ASP A 190 -4.82 -36.28 -26.85
C ASP A 190 -3.47 -36.41 -27.58
N ALA A 191 -2.44 -35.65 -27.19
CA ALA A 191 -1.07 -35.84 -27.66
C ALA A 191 -0.33 -36.79 -26.71
N PRO A 192 0.32 -37.88 -27.20
CA PRO A 192 0.98 -38.83 -26.33
C PRO A 192 2.06 -38.11 -25.52
N ALA A 193 1.98 -38.28 -24.19
CA ALA A 193 2.87 -37.72 -23.19
C ALA A 193 4.31 -37.66 -23.72
N SER A 194 4.82 -36.44 -23.92
CA SER A 194 6.22 -36.23 -24.29
C SER A 194 7.08 -36.80 -23.16
N VAL A 195 7.69 -37.94 -23.45
CA VAL A 195 8.70 -38.61 -22.64
C VAL A 195 9.78 -37.58 -22.30
N VAL A 196 9.87 -37.20 -21.02
CA VAL A 196 11.01 -36.47 -20.49
C VAL A 196 12.18 -37.45 -20.49
N PRO A 197 13.27 -37.23 -21.24
CA PRO A 197 14.41 -38.11 -21.17
C PRO A 197 15.12 -37.91 -19.82
N GLU A 198 15.28 -39.01 -19.10
CA GLU A 198 16.08 -39.12 -17.89
C GLU A 198 17.53 -38.65 -18.16
N PRO A 199 18.16 -37.85 -17.30
CA PRO A 199 19.55 -37.45 -17.50
C PRO A 199 20.45 -38.68 -17.33
N ALA A 200 21.14 -39.06 -18.40
CA ALA A 200 22.22 -40.04 -18.36
C ALA A 200 23.39 -39.49 -17.53
N GLU A 201 23.95 -40.39 -16.72
CA GLU A 201 25.14 -40.34 -15.85
C GLU A 201 26.15 -39.19 -16.02
#